data_AF-A0AAV5K2D2-F1
#
_entry.id   AF-A0AAV5K2D2-F1
#
_cell.length_a   1.000
_cell.length_b   1.000
_cell.length_c   1.000
_cell.angle_alpha   90.00
_cell.angle_beta   90.00
_cell.angle_gamma   90.00
#
_symmetry.space_group_name_H-M   'P 1'
#
loop_
_entity.id
_entity.type
_entity.pdbx_description
1 polymer ?
#
loop_
_entity_poly.entity_id
_entity_poly.type
_entity_poly.pdbx_seq_one_letter_code
_entity_poly.pdbx_strand_id
1 'polypeptide(L)'
;MLPAIHSSSFSSQVLFPLPSKHGCSNPMKSVIRTETCNVGGKRSTRPRTMVFGSNGDKQEVGFQGGERLYLGMDFGTSGARFVVIDKEGTIHAEGKREYPSFTKEETMDWAGSWRMTLFLLLEDIPVNLRPLISSISIDGTSATTLIIDSTTGEPLSKPLLYNESCPDALPIVKSIAPVNHTVCSGSSTLCKLVSWWNNDDSNRESALLMHQVDWLLWLLHGELGVSDYNNALKVGYDPELDSYPPWLLSQPYSRLLPSVRAPGTSIGHLKKDIRRQFGLPDDCVVCTGTTDSIAAFLAARATKPGKAVKISQLFNFCTYYG
;
A
#
# COMPACT_ATOMS: atom_id res chain seq x y z
N MET A 1 17.00 -60.29 -7.82
CA MET A 1 18.05 -60.08 -6.81
C MET A 1 18.04 -58.60 -6.43
N LEU A 2 17.66 -58.33 -5.19
CA LEU A 2 17.87 -57.10 -4.39
C LEU A 2 19.37 -56.89 -4.11
N PRO A 3 19.87 -55.73 -3.59
CA PRO A 3 19.27 -54.84 -2.56
C PRO A 3 19.27 -53.33 -2.94
N ALA A 4 18.35 -52.44 -2.52
CA ALA A 4 17.96 -51.92 -1.19
C ALA A 4 19.11 -51.31 -0.37
N ILE A 5 19.07 -49.97 -0.12
CA ILE A 5 19.18 -49.35 1.22
C ILE A 5 19.17 -47.79 1.20
N HIS A 6 18.28 -47.26 2.05
CA HIS A 6 18.19 -46.02 2.83
C HIS A 6 18.14 -44.58 2.26
N SER A 7 16.98 -43.99 2.58
CA SER A 7 16.60 -42.61 2.89
C SER A 7 17.56 -41.77 3.75
N SER A 8 17.59 -40.45 3.50
CA SER A 8 17.51 -39.44 4.57
C SER A 8 17.01 -38.09 4.05
N SER A 9 16.00 -37.56 4.73
CA SER A 9 15.45 -36.22 4.58
C SER A 9 16.33 -35.21 5.31
N PHE A 10 16.69 -34.09 4.68
CA PHE A 10 17.23 -32.93 5.37
C PHE A 10 16.27 -31.75 5.23
N SER A 11 15.70 -31.37 6.37
CA SER A 11 14.98 -30.13 6.62
C SER A 11 16.02 -29.08 7.03
N SER A 12 16.14 -28.01 6.25
CA SER A 12 17.06 -26.90 6.54
C SER A 12 16.26 -25.70 7.03
N GLN A 13 16.05 -25.62 8.35
CA GLN A 13 15.60 -24.40 9.01
C GLN A 13 16.81 -23.47 9.19
N VAL A 14 16.79 -22.32 8.51
CA VAL A 14 17.79 -21.26 8.70
C VAL A 14 17.31 -20.36 9.84
N LEU A 15 17.94 -20.48 11.01
CA LEU A 15 17.84 -19.55 12.12
C LEU A 15 18.76 -18.34 11.90
N PHE A 16 18.23 -17.13 12.05
CA PHE A 16 18.99 -15.89 12.17
C PHE A 16 19.78 -15.84 13.50
N PRO A 17 21.04 -15.37 13.52
CA PRO A 17 21.76 -15.12 14.77
C PRO A 17 21.53 -13.68 15.29
N LEU A 18 21.17 -13.58 16.58
CA LEU A 18 21.25 -12.37 17.41
C LEU A 18 22.70 -12.10 17.83
N PRO A 19 23.18 -10.85 17.89
CA PRO A 19 24.50 -10.55 18.43
C PRO A 19 24.51 -10.53 19.97
N SER A 20 25.61 -11.08 20.49
CA SER A 20 25.99 -11.34 21.86
C SER A 20 26.28 -10.10 22.71
N LYS A 21 25.88 -10.16 23.98
CA LYS A 21 26.38 -9.30 25.08
C LYS A 21 27.70 -9.85 25.61
N HIS A 22 28.70 -8.99 25.77
CA HIS A 22 29.85 -9.22 26.64
C HIS A 22 29.71 -8.39 27.92
N GLY A 23 30.14 -8.99 29.04
CA GLY A 23 29.89 -8.54 30.41
C GLY A 23 31.15 -8.17 31.22
N CYS A 24 31.06 -8.46 32.52
CA CYS A 24 31.92 -8.14 33.68
C CYS A 24 31.55 -6.83 34.40
N SER A 25 31.42 -6.73 35.73
CA SER A 25 31.65 -7.69 36.83
C SER A 25 31.26 -7.09 38.21
N ASN A 26 30.52 -7.86 39.01
CA ASN A 26 30.64 -8.11 40.48
C ASN A 26 30.27 -7.07 41.58
N PRO A 27 29.97 -7.52 42.84
CA PRO A 27 28.71 -7.20 43.53
C PRO A 27 28.87 -6.58 44.93
N MET A 28 27.77 -6.14 45.55
CA MET A 28 27.70 -5.96 47.01
C MET A 28 26.33 -6.34 47.60
N LYS A 29 26.39 -7.11 48.69
CA LYS A 29 25.29 -7.62 49.51
C LYS A 29 24.63 -6.51 50.34
N SER A 30 23.33 -6.61 50.61
CA SER A 30 22.83 -6.57 51.98
C SER A 30 21.42 -7.15 52.11
N VAL A 31 21.24 -7.86 53.22
CA VAL A 31 20.05 -8.53 53.74
C VAL A 31 19.29 -7.55 54.64
N ILE A 32 17.97 -7.71 54.78
CA ILE A 32 17.13 -7.66 56.02
C ILE A 32 15.66 -7.60 55.54
N ARG A 33 14.88 -8.69 55.60
CA ARG A 33 14.19 -9.39 56.71
C ARG A 33 12.70 -9.00 56.75
N THR A 34 11.91 -10.04 56.54
CA THR A 34 10.46 -10.24 56.63
C THR A 34 9.83 -9.84 57.96
N GLU A 35 8.58 -9.37 57.93
CA GLU A 35 7.55 -9.81 58.88
C GLU A 35 6.20 -10.00 58.16
N THR A 36 5.63 -11.19 58.40
CA THR A 36 4.29 -11.64 58.06
C THR A 36 3.42 -11.53 59.30
N CYS A 37 2.13 -11.20 59.14
CA CYS A 37 1.11 -11.72 60.06
C CYS A 37 -0.20 -11.97 59.31
N ASN A 38 -0.79 -13.12 59.61
CA ASN A 38 -1.82 -13.83 58.87
C ASN A 38 -2.87 -14.23 59.90
N VAL A 39 -4.16 -13.91 59.71
CA VAL A 39 -5.28 -14.65 60.35
C VAL A 39 -6.48 -14.61 59.41
N GLY A 40 -6.96 -15.80 59.04
CA GLY A 40 -8.08 -16.02 58.13
C GLY A 40 -9.45 -16.20 58.79
N GLY A 41 -10.45 -16.46 57.95
CA GLY A 41 -11.78 -16.93 58.38
C GLY A 41 -12.86 -16.75 57.31
N LYS A 42 -13.08 -17.78 56.47
CA LYS A 42 -14.23 -17.89 55.54
C LYS A 42 -15.50 -18.28 56.31
N ARG A 43 -16.67 -17.75 55.92
CA ARG A 43 -17.87 -18.56 55.59
C ARG A 43 -18.98 -17.76 54.91
N SER A 44 -19.58 -18.45 53.93
CA SER A 44 -20.68 -18.10 53.04
C SER A 44 -22.03 -18.06 53.76
N THR A 45 -22.89 -17.09 53.42
CA THR A 45 -24.36 -17.22 53.35
C THR A 45 -24.96 -16.11 52.46
N ARG A 46 -25.88 -16.48 51.57
CA ARG A 46 -26.84 -15.62 50.83
C ARG A 46 -28.18 -16.39 50.82
N PRO A 47 -29.35 -15.80 50.52
CA PRO A 47 -29.70 -14.37 50.39
C PRO A 47 -31.02 -13.99 51.12
N ARG A 48 -31.32 -12.70 51.28
CA ARG A 48 -32.71 -12.21 51.26
C ARG A 48 -32.79 -10.75 50.79
N THR A 49 -33.76 -10.56 49.91
CA THR A 49 -34.08 -9.40 49.08
C THR A 49 -34.54 -8.20 49.89
N MET A 50 -33.99 -7.02 49.62
CA MET A 50 -34.63 -5.72 49.90
C MET A 50 -34.37 -4.83 48.68
N VAL A 51 -35.47 -4.48 48.02
CA VAL A 51 -35.55 -3.59 46.87
C VAL A 51 -35.36 -2.16 47.38
N PHE A 52 -34.37 -1.45 46.84
CA PHE A 52 -34.34 0.01 46.85
C PHE A 52 -34.15 0.48 45.42
N GLY A 53 -35.16 1.17 44.92
CA GLY A 53 -35.15 1.79 43.60
C GLY A 53 -34.09 2.87 43.52
N SER A 54 -33.24 2.75 42.51
CA SER A 54 -32.41 3.84 42.01
C SER A 54 -32.76 3.95 40.53
N ASN A 55 -33.42 5.05 40.17
CA ASN A 55 -33.54 5.50 38.80
C ASN A 55 -32.13 5.82 38.29
N GLY A 56 -31.45 4.79 37.79
CA GLY A 56 -30.33 4.95 36.89
C GLY A 56 -30.89 4.76 35.50
N ASP A 57 -31.18 5.86 34.80
CA ASP A 57 -31.32 5.87 33.35
C ASP A 57 -30.03 5.29 32.77
N LYS A 58 -30.04 3.97 32.53
CA LYS A 58 -29.14 3.36 31.58
C LYS A 58 -29.57 3.89 30.22
N GLN A 59 -29.02 5.05 29.87
CA GLN A 59 -28.75 5.33 28.47
C GLN A 59 -27.91 4.16 27.99
N GLU A 60 -28.57 3.21 27.34
CA GLU A 60 -27.95 2.51 26.22
C GLU A 60 -27.44 3.62 25.31
N VAL A 61 -26.15 3.90 25.44
CA VAL A 61 -25.42 4.72 24.48
C VAL A 61 -25.44 3.91 23.20
N GLY A 62 -26.50 4.11 22.42
CA GLY A 62 -26.54 3.68 21.03
C GLY A 62 -25.25 4.18 20.41
N PHE A 63 -24.55 3.26 19.75
CA PHE A 63 -23.38 3.58 18.95
C PHE A 63 -23.83 4.58 17.88
N GLN A 64 -23.74 5.87 18.16
CA GLN A 64 -23.84 6.92 17.15
C GLN A 64 -22.72 6.58 16.17
N GLY A 65 -23.07 6.19 14.94
CA GLY A 65 -22.10 5.81 13.92
C GLY A 65 -21.01 6.87 13.86
N GLY A 66 -19.82 6.52 14.33
CA GLY A 66 -18.70 7.46 14.44
C GLY A 66 -18.42 8.09 13.09
N GLU A 67 -18.09 9.37 13.10
CA GLU A 67 -17.69 10.12 11.91
C GLU A 67 -16.60 9.35 11.17
N ARG A 68 -16.87 8.95 9.91
CA ARG A 68 -15.95 8.20 9.08
C ARG A 68 -15.07 9.18 8.31
N LEU A 69 -13.77 8.91 8.29
CA LEU A 69 -12.77 9.69 7.57
C LEU A 69 -12.18 8.88 6.41
N TYR A 70 -11.58 9.59 5.46
CA TYR A 70 -11.01 9.06 4.23
C TYR A 70 -9.59 9.60 4.06
N LEU A 71 -8.63 8.69 3.88
CA LEU A 71 -7.21 9.01 3.75
C LEU A 71 -6.77 8.94 2.29
N GLY A 72 -6.24 10.06 1.80
CA GLY A 72 -5.58 10.16 0.49
C GLY A 72 -4.09 10.39 0.66
N MET A 73 -3.27 9.76 -0.17
CA MET A 73 -1.83 10.05 -0.24
C MET A 73 -1.39 10.31 -1.68
N ASP A 74 -0.52 11.30 -1.86
CA ASP A 74 0.06 11.70 -3.15
C ASP A 74 1.56 11.37 -3.12
N PHE A 75 2.01 10.48 -4.00
CA PHE A 75 3.41 10.11 -4.19
C PHE A 75 3.96 10.72 -5.48
N GLY A 76 4.31 12.01 -5.38
CA GLY A 76 4.91 12.77 -6.46
C GLY A 76 6.40 12.47 -6.71
N THR A 77 7.10 13.46 -7.25
CA THR A 77 8.46 13.26 -7.79
C THR A 77 9.57 13.29 -6.73
N SER A 78 9.41 14.05 -5.65
CA SER A 78 10.45 14.29 -4.64
C SER A 78 10.04 13.97 -3.20
N GLY A 79 8.77 13.64 -2.99
CA GLY A 79 8.22 13.32 -1.69
C GLY A 79 6.77 12.91 -1.81
N ALA A 80 6.17 12.61 -0.67
CA ALA A 80 4.77 12.25 -0.60
C ALA A 80 4.02 13.07 0.45
N ARG A 81 2.70 13.13 0.29
CA ARG A 81 1.78 13.90 1.14
C ARG A 81 0.62 13.01 1.56
N PHE A 82 -0.05 13.37 2.63
CA PHE A 82 -1.34 12.81 2.98
C PHE A 82 -2.36 13.89 3.32
N VAL A 83 -3.64 13.57 3.12
CA VAL A 83 -4.80 14.34 3.58
C VAL A 83 -5.83 13.38 4.15
N VAL A 84 -6.38 13.70 5.31
CA VAL A 84 -7.52 13.02 5.94
C VAL A 84 -8.72 13.95 5.87
N ILE A 85 -9.82 13.48 5.28
CA ILE A 85 -11.05 14.26 5.12
C ILE A 85 -12.30 13.51 5.56
N ASP A 86 -13.38 14.24 5.83
CA ASP A 86 -14.72 13.66 6.01
C ASP A 86 -15.48 13.54 4.67
N LYS A 87 -16.76 13.14 4.72
CA LYS A 87 -17.61 12.94 3.53
C LYS A 87 -18.00 14.26 2.84
N GLU A 88 -18.04 15.37 3.57
CA GLU A 88 -18.16 16.74 3.03
C GLU A 88 -16.86 17.21 2.38
N GLY A 89 -15.77 16.48 2.64
CA GLY A 89 -14.42 16.74 2.20
C GLY A 89 -13.77 17.89 2.96
N THR A 90 -14.15 18.12 4.21
CA THR A 90 -13.43 18.98 5.16
C THR A 90 -12.13 18.29 5.53
N ILE A 91 -11.01 19.03 5.56
CA ILE A 91 -9.71 18.48 5.94
C ILE A 91 -9.60 18.44 7.47
N HIS A 92 -9.33 17.24 8.01
CA HIS A 92 -9.11 17.00 9.43
C HIS A 92 -7.62 16.89 9.79
N ALA A 93 -6.80 16.43 8.83
CA ALA A 93 -5.34 16.43 8.97
C ALA A 93 -4.67 16.41 7.59
N GLU A 94 -3.47 16.98 7.51
CA GLU A 94 -2.61 16.88 6.34
C GLU A 94 -1.13 16.86 6.76
N GLY A 95 -0.29 16.30 5.91
CA GLY A 95 1.15 16.20 6.19
C GLY A 95 1.95 15.90 4.94
N LYS A 96 3.28 16.05 5.03
CA LYS A 96 4.20 15.75 3.93
C LYS A 96 5.53 15.24 4.44
N ARG A 97 6.18 14.40 3.63
CA ARG A 97 7.52 13.88 3.84
C ARG A 97 8.29 13.93 2.53
N GLU A 98 9.54 14.35 2.59
CA GLU A 98 10.48 14.16 1.47
C GLU A 98 10.94 12.69 1.44
N TYR A 99 11.34 12.21 0.26
CA TYR A 99 11.87 10.86 0.17
C TYR A 99 13.24 10.77 0.83
N PRO A 100 13.49 9.79 1.73
CA PRO A 100 14.81 9.60 2.30
C PRO A 100 15.79 9.19 1.21
N SER A 101 17.01 9.73 1.25
CA SER A 101 18.07 9.38 0.32
C SER A 101 18.75 8.08 0.75
N PHE A 102 18.34 6.97 0.16
CA PHE A 102 19.04 5.69 0.27
C PHE A 102 19.82 5.41 -1.01
N THR A 103 21.12 5.17 -0.90
CA THR A 103 21.94 4.71 -2.01
C THR A 103 22.26 3.23 -1.85
N LYS A 104 21.98 2.45 -2.89
CA LYS A 104 22.41 1.05 -3.01
C LYS A 104 23.17 0.93 -4.32
N GLU A 105 24.43 0.48 -4.24
CA GLU A 105 25.29 0.28 -5.42
C GLU A 105 25.32 1.54 -6.32
N GLU A 106 25.57 2.71 -5.73
CA GLU A 106 25.66 4.03 -6.40
C GLU A 106 24.36 4.56 -7.04
N THR A 107 23.23 3.85 -6.90
CA THR A 107 21.92 4.30 -7.39
C THR A 107 20.94 4.50 -6.25
N MET A 108 19.97 5.40 -6.44
CA MET A 108 18.94 5.66 -5.43
C MET A 108 17.95 4.49 -5.36
N ASP A 109 17.73 3.98 -4.15
CA ASP A 109 16.71 2.96 -3.89
C ASP A 109 15.32 3.60 -3.77
N TRP A 110 14.74 3.91 -4.92
CA TRP A 110 13.42 4.55 -5.01
C TRP A 110 12.31 3.73 -4.35
N ALA A 111 12.28 2.41 -4.58
CA ALA A 111 11.24 1.54 -4.01
C ALA A 111 11.35 1.50 -2.48
N GLY A 112 12.56 1.34 -1.94
CA GLY A 112 12.82 1.42 -0.50
C GLY A 112 12.44 2.77 0.09
N SER A 113 12.80 3.88 -0.57
CA SER A 113 12.42 5.23 -0.15
C SER A 113 10.90 5.44 -0.13
N TRP A 114 10.17 5.02 -1.17
CA TRP A 114 8.71 5.14 -1.21
C TRP A 114 8.04 4.30 -0.13
N ARG A 115 8.47 3.05 0.06
CA ARG A 115 7.96 2.17 1.12
C ARG A 115 8.17 2.79 2.49
N MET A 116 9.36 3.31 2.78
CA MET A 116 9.65 3.97 4.05
C MET A 116 8.74 5.19 4.25
N THR A 117 8.61 6.04 3.24
CA THR A 117 7.76 7.23 3.29
C THR A 117 6.29 6.89 3.50
N LEU A 118 5.76 5.82 2.90
CA LEU A 118 4.39 5.34 3.12
C LEU A 118 4.10 5.09 4.61
N PHE A 119 4.97 4.34 5.28
CA PHE A 119 4.78 4.03 6.70
C PHE A 119 5.04 5.23 7.61
N LEU A 120 5.97 6.12 7.26
CA LEU A 120 6.17 7.38 7.99
C LEU A 120 4.95 8.31 7.89
N LEU A 121 4.29 8.38 6.73
CA LEU A 121 3.06 9.17 6.59
C LEU A 121 1.90 8.58 7.41
N LEU A 122 1.77 7.25 7.47
CA LEU A 122 0.80 6.60 8.36
C LEU A 122 1.08 6.90 9.84
N GLU A 123 2.35 6.99 10.22
CA GLU A 123 2.77 7.39 11.57
C GLU A 123 2.48 8.86 11.88
N ASP A 124 2.53 9.74 10.88
CA ASP A 124 2.26 11.17 11.06
C ASP A 124 0.78 11.51 11.27
N ILE A 125 -0.14 10.60 10.90
CA ILE A 125 -1.57 10.82 11.12
C ILE A 125 -1.85 10.90 12.63
N PRO A 126 -2.58 11.92 13.13
CA PRO A 126 -2.92 12.03 14.54
C PRO A 126 -3.62 10.77 15.08
N VAL A 127 -3.13 10.25 16.21
CA VAL A 127 -3.59 8.96 16.78
C VAL A 127 -5.11 8.94 17.04
N ASN A 128 -5.70 10.08 17.40
CA ASN A 128 -7.14 10.20 17.62
C ASN A 128 -7.99 10.10 16.35
N LEU A 129 -7.41 10.32 15.16
CA LEU A 129 -8.12 10.25 13.88
C LEU A 129 -8.03 8.87 13.23
N ARG A 130 -6.97 8.10 13.49
CA ARG A 130 -6.73 6.80 12.84
C ARG A 130 -7.89 5.80 13.02
N PRO A 131 -8.53 5.68 14.20
CA PRO A 131 -9.68 4.78 14.38
C PRO A 131 -10.91 5.15 13.54
N LEU A 132 -10.96 6.37 12.99
CA LEU A 132 -12.06 6.88 12.17
C LEU A 132 -11.82 6.66 10.67
N ILE A 133 -10.60 6.32 10.25
CA ILE A 133 -10.23 6.17 8.83
C ILE A 133 -10.85 4.89 8.26
N SER A 134 -11.83 5.08 7.40
CA SER A 134 -12.64 4.03 6.78
C SER A 134 -12.07 3.52 5.46
N SER A 135 -11.37 4.37 4.72
CA SER A 135 -10.72 3.96 3.48
C SER A 135 -9.41 4.70 3.23
N ILE A 136 -8.55 4.08 2.44
CA ILE A 136 -7.26 4.61 2.00
C ILE A 136 -7.18 4.51 0.47
N SER A 137 -6.74 5.58 -0.19
CA SER A 137 -6.36 5.56 -1.61
C SER A 137 -5.09 6.38 -1.83
N ILE A 138 -4.36 6.08 -2.90
CA ILE A 138 -3.04 6.66 -3.21
C ILE A 138 -3.03 7.11 -4.67
N ASP A 139 -2.43 8.25 -4.95
CA ASP A 139 -2.04 8.65 -6.30
C ASP A 139 -0.51 8.77 -6.42
N GLY A 140 -0.01 8.84 -7.66
CA GLY A 140 1.42 8.90 -7.91
C GLY A 140 1.78 9.14 -9.36
N THR A 141 3.08 9.13 -9.64
CA THR A 141 3.63 9.57 -10.93
C THR A 141 3.27 8.62 -12.08
N SER A 142 2.76 9.20 -13.18
CA SER A 142 2.33 8.45 -14.38
C SER A 142 3.46 7.64 -15.02
N ALA A 143 3.18 6.38 -15.37
CA ALA A 143 4.13 5.46 -16.02
C ALA A 143 5.42 5.16 -15.25
N THR A 144 5.52 5.50 -13.97
CA THR A 144 6.54 4.91 -13.10
C THR A 144 6.24 3.42 -12.95
N THR A 145 7.16 2.60 -13.44
CA THR A 145 6.93 1.16 -13.68
C THR A 145 7.85 0.33 -12.78
N LEU A 146 7.27 -0.65 -12.09
CA LEU A 146 7.98 -1.68 -11.37
C LEU A 146 7.68 -3.03 -12.01
N ILE A 147 8.71 -3.85 -12.17
CA ILE A 147 8.54 -5.28 -12.42
C ILE A 147 8.96 -5.99 -11.14
N ILE A 148 8.04 -6.75 -10.56
CA ILE A 148 8.22 -7.42 -9.28
C ILE A 148 8.19 -8.94 -9.45
N ASP A 149 8.74 -9.65 -8.47
CA ASP A 149 8.55 -11.08 -8.33
C ASP A 149 7.21 -11.35 -7.64
N SER A 150 6.32 -12.13 -8.24
CA SER A 150 4.97 -12.41 -7.74
C SER A 150 4.95 -13.30 -6.49
N THR A 151 6.07 -13.94 -6.14
CA THR A 151 6.18 -14.81 -4.96
C THR A 151 6.60 -14.01 -3.74
N THR A 152 7.52 -13.07 -3.92
CA THR A 152 8.09 -12.25 -2.83
C THR A 152 7.50 -10.85 -2.76
N GLY A 153 7.04 -10.31 -3.89
CA GLY A 153 6.58 -8.94 -4.08
C GLY A 153 7.71 -7.90 -4.15
N GLU A 154 8.96 -8.35 -4.17
CA GLU A 154 10.13 -7.48 -4.26
C GLU A 154 10.40 -7.08 -5.73
N PRO A 155 10.86 -5.84 -6.00
CA PRO A 155 11.26 -5.43 -7.33
C PRO A 155 12.40 -6.28 -7.89
N LEU A 156 12.23 -6.78 -9.13
CA LEU A 156 13.25 -7.54 -9.86
C LEU A 156 14.35 -6.65 -10.46
N SER A 157 14.06 -5.35 -10.61
CA SER A 157 15.00 -4.34 -11.08
C SER A 157 14.68 -3.00 -10.42
N LYS A 158 15.55 -2.00 -10.61
CA LYS A 158 15.22 -0.63 -10.25
C LYS A 158 13.91 -0.20 -10.94
N PRO A 159 13.04 0.58 -10.27
CA PRO A 159 11.89 1.19 -10.93
C PRO A 159 12.32 2.05 -12.13
N LEU A 160 11.55 2.01 -13.21
CA LEU A 160 11.71 2.90 -14.37
C LEU A 160 10.80 4.11 -14.17
N LEU A 161 11.38 5.26 -13.81
CA LEU A 161 10.64 6.46 -13.41
C LEU A 161 9.83 7.10 -14.55
N TYR A 162 8.84 7.92 -14.22
CA TYR A 162 7.93 8.61 -15.15
C TYR A 162 8.64 9.35 -16.31
N ASN A 163 9.83 9.91 -16.06
CA ASN A 163 10.61 10.67 -17.03
C ASN A 163 11.70 9.85 -17.73
N GLU A 164 11.94 8.60 -17.31
CA GLU A 164 12.86 7.69 -18.00
C GLU A 164 12.22 7.16 -19.30
N SER A 165 13.06 7.01 -20.32
CA SER A 165 12.65 6.58 -21.66
C SER A 165 13.44 5.35 -22.08
N CYS A 166 12.74 4.39 -22.71
CA CYS A 166 13.29 3.18 -23.32
C CYS A 166 13.16 3.27 -24.85
N PRO A 167 14.05 4.01 -25.54
CA PRO A 167 13.96 4.20 -26.99
C PRO A 167 14.25 2.92 -27.80
N ASP A 168 14.97 1.97 -27.21
CA ASP A 168 15.25 0.63 -27.75
C ASP A 168 13.97 -0.16 -28.04
N ALA A 169 12.95 -0.03 -27.19
CA ALA A 169 11.67 -0.72 -27.32
C ALA A 169 10.68 -0.01 -28.26
N LEU A 170 10.88 1.29 -28.53
CA LEU A 170 9.91 2.10 -29.25
C LEU A 170 9.58 1.58 -30.68
N PRO A 171 10.54 1.09 -31.49
CA PRO A 171 10.23 0.51 -32.79
C PRO A 171 9.30 -0.71 -32.71
N ILE A 172 9.49 -1.56 -31.69
CA ILE A 172 8.64 -2.74 -31.45
C ILE A 172 7.25 -2.29 -31.02
N VAL A 173 7.16 -1.32 -30.11
CA VAL A 173 5.84 -0.80 -29.68
C VAL A 173 5.08 -0.18 -30.85
N LYS A 174 5.75 0.56 -31.73
CA LYS A 174 5.13 1.14 -32.94
C LYS A 174 4.72 0.11 -33.98
N SER A 175 5.33 -1.08 -34.01
CA SER A 175 4.96 -2.12 -34.97
C SER A 175 3.71 -2.90 -34.58
N ILE A 176 3.31 -2.86 -33.30
CA ILE A 176 2.14 -3.57 -32.78
C ILE A 176 0.97 -2.64 -32.42
N ALA A 177 1.25 -1.43 -31.95
CA ALA A 177 0.22 -0.51 -31.49
C ALA A 177 -0.41 0.27 -32.66
N PRO A 178 -1.66 0.73 -32.54
CA PRO A 178 -2.26 1.62 -33.52
C PRO A 178 -1.40 2.87 -33.77
N VAL A 179 -1.48 3.41 -34.99
CA VAL A 179 -0.76 4.63 -35.36
C VAL A 179 -1.15 5.76 -34.41
N ASN A 180 -0.15 6.48 -33.90
CA ASN A 180 -0.31 7.58 -32.93
C ASN A 180 -0.96 7.20 -31.58
N HIS A 181 -1.04 5.91 -31.24
CA HIS A 181 -1.51 5.49 -29.91
C HIS A 181 -0.65 6.09 -28.78
N THR A 182 -1.24 6.34 -27.61
CA THR A 182 -0.55 6.99 -26.47
C THR A 182 0.68 6.21 -25.97
N VAL A 183 0.78 4.93 -26.28
CA VAL A 183 1.92 4.07 -25.93
C VAL A 183 3.13 4.26 -26.86
N CYS A 184 2.96 4.91 -28.01
CA CYS A 184 4.01 5.16 -28.99
C CYS A 184 4.96 6.31 -28.56
N SER A 185 5.37 6.30 -27.29
CA SER A 185 6.34 7.19 -26.66
C SER A 185 7.33 6.37 -25.85
N GLY A 186 8.62 6.70 -25.92
CA GLY A 186 9.67 5.96 -25.22
C GLY A 186 9.53 5.94 -23.69
N SER A 187 8.82 6.93 -23.10
CA SER A 187 8.53 6.98 -21.66
C SER A 187 7.25 6.26 -21.23
N SER A 188 6.52 5.65 -22.18
CA SER A 188 5.32 4.86 -21.89
C SER A 188 5.65 3.63 -21.04
N THR A 189 4.70 3.20 -20.21
CA THR A 189 4.81 1.94 -19.46
C THR A 189 5.03 0.77 -20.41
N LEU A 190 4.41 0.78 -21.61
CA LEU A 190 4.60 -0.30 -22.58
C LEU A 190 6.04 -0.37 -23.11
N CYS A 191 6.68 0.76 -23.44
CA CYS A 191 8.09 0.76 -23.85
C CYS A 191 8.99 0.24 -22.71
N LYS A 192 8.70 0.62 -21.47
CA LYS A 192 9.42 0.14 -20.28
C LYS A 192 9.26 -1.37 -20.08
N LEU A 193 8.04 -1.89 -20.21
CA LEU A 193 7.75 -3.32 -20.15
C LEU A 193 8.47 -4.09 -21.25
N VAL A 194 8.40 -3.64 -22.50
CA VAL A 194 9.04 -4.31 -23.64
C VAL A 194 10.57 -4.28 -23.53
N SER A 195 11.14 -3.16 -23.08
CA SER A 195 12.58 -3.03 -22.85
C SER A 195 13.05 -4.00 -21.76
N TRP A 196 12.34 -4.07 -20.62
CA TRP A 196 12.62 -5.03 -19.56
C TRP A 196 12.48 -6.48 -20.06
N TRP A 197 11.41 -6.77 -20.81
CA TRP A 197 11.13 -8.11 -21.32
C TRP A 197 12.23 -8.62 -22.27
N ASN A 198 12.79 -7.74 -23.09
CA ASN A 198 13.83 -8.09 -24.06
C ASN A 198 15.23 -8.19 -23.44
N ASN A 199 15.39 -7.88 -22.15
CA ASN A 199 16.66 -8.08 -21.46
C ASN A 199 16.82 -9.57 -21.08
N ASP A 200 17.90 -10.21 -21.54
CA ASP A 200 18.11 -11.67 -21.49
C ASP A 200 18.30 -12.23 -20.07
N ASP A 201 18.68 -11.41 -19.09
CA ASP A 201 18.99 -11.86 -17.73
C ASP A 201 17.78 -11.90 -16.77
N SER A 202 16.57 -11.58 -17.25
CA SER A 202 15.40 -11.45 -16.37
C SER A 202 14.70 -12.80 -16.15
N ASN A 203 14.46 -13.19 -14.89
CA ASN A 203 13.52 -14.28 -14.60
C ASN A 203 12.09 -13.80 -14.89
N ARG A 204 11.49 -14.31 -15.97
CA ARG A 204 10.19 -13.86 -16.49
C ARG A 204 9.00 -14.66 -15.97
N GLU A 205 9.22 -15.79 -15.32
CA GLU A 205 8.14 -16.73 -14.98
C GLU A 205 7.30 -16.26 -13.78
N SER A 206 7.94 -15.63 -12.79
CA SER A 206 7.27 -15.02 -11.64
C SER A 206 7.12 -13.50 -11.78
N ALA A 207 7.37 -12.92 -12.96
CA ALA A 207 7.33 -11.47 -13.11
C ALA A 207 5.89 -10.93 -13.20
N LEU A 208 5.65 -9.78 -12.56
CA LEU A 208 4.40 -9.03 -12.67
C LEU A 208 4.70 -7.53 -12.80
N LEU A 209 3.94 -6.84 -13.66
CA LEU A 209 4.01 -5.39 -13.79
C LEU A 209 3.08 -4.73 -12.76
N MET A 210 3.62 -3.73 -12.06
CA MET A 210 2.87 -2.84 -11.20
C MET A 210 3.32 -1.40 -11.43
N HIS A 211 2.37 -0.47 -11.49
CA HIS A 211 2.70 0.95 -11.41
C HIS A 211 3.08 1.32 -9.97
N GLN A 212 3.72 2.49 -9.78
CA GLN A 212 4.11 3.00 -8.46
C GLN A 212 2.97 2.89 -7.43
N VAL A 213 1.78 3.35 -7.83
CA VAL A 213 0.59 3.40 -6.99
C VAL A 213 0.09 1.99 -6.66
N ASP A 214 0.00 1.13 -7.66
CA ASP A 214 -0.41 -0.26 -7.49
C ASP A 214 0.47 -0.97 -6.45
N TRP A 215 1.79 -0.79 -6.54
CA TRP A 215 2.75 -1.41 -5.62
C TRP A 215 2.62 -0.88 -4.19
N LEU A 216 2.46 0.45 -4.03
CA LEU A 216 2.24 1.06 -2.72
C LEU A 216 0.93 0.60 -2.08
N LEU A 217 -0.15 0.50 -2.84
CA LEU A 217 -1.43 -0.03 -2.37
C LEU A 217 -1.28 -1.51 -2.01
N TRP A 218 -0.60 -2.31 -2.82
CA TRP A 218 -0.37 -3.72 -2.53
C TRP A 218 0.37 -3.94 -1.20
N LEU A 219 1.33 -3.08 -0.83
CA LEU A 219 1.95 -3.14 0.50
C LEU A 219 0.92 -3.03 1.64
N LEU A 220 -0.18 -2.32 1.41
CA LEU A 220 -1.28 -2.11 2.36
C LEU A 220 -2.31 -3.25 2.37
N HIS A 221 -2.74 -3.75 1.21
CA HIS A 221 -3.83 -4.75 1.13
C HIS A 221 -3.38 -6.19 0.82
N GLY A 222 -2.23 -6.38 0.17
CA GLY A 222 -1.61 -7.69 -0.09
C GLY A 222 -2.15 -8.47 -1.29
N GLU A 223 -3.06 -7.90 -2.09
CA GLU A 223 -3.57 -8.51 -3.33
C GLU A 223 -2.71 -8.06 -4.52
N LEU A 224 -1.99 -8.98 -5.17
CA LEU A 224 -1.07 -8.64 -6.25
C LEU A 224 -1.81 -8.33 -7.56
N GLY A 225 -1.25 -7.44 -8.37
CA GLY A 225 -1.68 -7.25 -9.76
C GLY A 225 -3.03 -6.57 -9.93
N VAL A 226 -3.33 -5.57 -9.10
CA VAL A 226 -4.52 -4.72 -9.26
C VAL A 226 -4.08 -3.29 -9.53
N SER A 227 -4.56 -2.72 -10.64
CA SER A 227 -4.32 -1.33 -11.05
C SER A 227 -5.64 -0.61 -11.34
N ASP A 228 -5.55 0.65 -11.73
CA ASP A 228 -6.66 1.47 -12.19
C ASP A 228 -6.51 1.91 -13.65
N TYR A 229 -7.63 2.28 -14.27
CA TYR A 229 -7.64 2.62 -15.69
C TYR A 229 -6.73 3.81 -16.07
N ASN A 230 -6.38 4.71 -15.12
CA ASN A 230 -5.60 5.91 -15.42
C ASN A 230 -4.11 5.57 -15.41
N ASN A 231 -3.67 4.75 -14.44
CA ASN A 231 -2.31 4.22 -14.42
C ASN A 231 -2.07 3.27 -15.60
N ALA A 232 -3.03 2.38 -15.91
CA ALA A 232 -2.92 1.39 -16.98
C ALA A 232 -3.00 1.98 -18.42
N LEU A 233 -3.44 3.24 -18.60
CA LEU A 233 -3.57 3.86 -19.92
C LEU A 233 -2.24 3.85 -20.71
N LYS A 234 -1.11 4.13 -20.04
CA LYS A 234 0.21 4.19 -20.70
C LYS A 234 0.87 2.82 -20.92
N VAL A 235 0.28 1.72 -20.43
CA VAL A 235 0.65 0.37 -20.86
C VAL A 235 -0.19 -0.11 -22.05
N GLY A 236 -1.30 0.58 -22.34
CA GLY A 236 -2.16 0.32 -23.49
C GLY A 236 -3.54 -0.20 -23.13
N TYR A 237 -3.95 -0.14 -21.85
CA TYR A 237 -5.32 -0.41 -21.45
C TYR A 237 -6.29 0.58 -22.10
N ASP A 238 -7.44 0.09 -22.56
CA ASP A 238 -8.50 0.89 -23.14
C ASP A 238 -9.65 1.06 -22.12
N PRO A 239 -9.79 2.25 -21.50
CA PRO A 239 -10.85 2.51 -20.51
C PRO A 239 -12.25 2.59 -21.14
N GLU A 240 -12.37 2.81 -22.45
CA GLU A 240 -13.68 2.82 -23.13
C GLU A 240 -14.20 1.38 -23.31
N LEU A 241 -13.29 0.45 -23.61
CA LEU A 241 -13.60 -0.97 -23.79
C LEU A 241 -13.43 -1.80 -22.51
N ASP A 242 -13.05 -1.17 -21.38
CA ASP A 242 -12.78 -1.80 -20.08
C ASP A 242 -11.85 -3.04 -20.19
N SER A 243 -10.88 -2.98 -21.11
CA SER A 243 -10.04 -4.14 -21.43
C SER A 243 -8.69 -3.76 -22.04
N TYR A 244 -7.74 -4.71 -21.99
CA TYR A 244 -6.54 -4.62 -22.81
C TYR A 244 -6.88 -4.99 -24.26
N PRO A 245 -6.41 -4.22 -25.26
CA PRO A 245 -6.77 -4.45 -26.64
C PRO A 245 -6.06 -5.69 -27.22
N PRO A 246 -6.63 -6.34 -28.26
CA PRO A 246 -6.09 -7.60 -28.81
C PRO A 246 -4.63 -7.53 -29.27
N TRP A 247 -4.19 -6.38 -29.81
CA TRP A 247 -2.81 -6.19 -30.29
C TRP A 247 -1.77 -6.26 -29.15
N LEU A 248 -2.18 -5.93 -27.92
CA LEU A 248 -1.36 -6.05 -26.72
C LEU A 248 -1.45 -7.47 -26.15
N LEU A 249 -2.67 -8.01 -26.04
CA LEU A 249 -2.91 -9.37 -25.51
C LEU A 249 -2.26 -10.47 -26.34
N SER A 250 -2.00 -10.25 -27.64
CA SER A 250 -1.29 -11.21 -28.49
C SER A 250 0.21 -11.30 -28.20
N GLN A 251 0.76 -10.42 -27.37
CA GLN A 251 2.19 -10.37 -27.07
C GLN A 251 2.53 -11.23 -25.83
N PRO A 252 3.72 -11.84 -25.77
CA PRO A 252 4.08 -12.74 -24.67
C PRO A 252 4.18 -12.03 -23.30
N TYR A 253 4.59 -10.76 -23.29
CA TYR A 253 4.67 -9.95 -22.06
C TYR A 253 3.29 -9.48 -21.55
N SER A 254 2.20 -9.71 -22.30
CA SER A 254 0.86 -9.39 -21.80
C SER A 254 0.50 -10.14 -20.52
N ARG A 255 1.14 -11.29 -20.27
CA ARG A 255 0.99 -12.09 -19.04
C ARG A 255 1.45 -11.36 -17.77
N LEU A 256 2.24 -10.30 -17.89
CA LEU A 256 2.70 -9.48 -16.76
C LEU A 256 1.68 -8.39 -16.39
N LEU A 257 0.68 -8.12 -17.22
CA LEU A 257 -0.22 -6.98 -17.04
C LEU A 257 -1.12 -7.17 -15.81
N PRO A 258 -1.33 -6.12 -14.99
CA PRO A 258 -2.23 -6.20 -13.85
C PRO A 258 -3.69 -6.25 -14.32
N SER A 259 -4.56 -6.82 -13.49
CA SER A 259 -6.00 -6.58 -13.58
C SER A 259 -6.30 -5.10 -13.34
N VAL A 260 -7.36 -4.58 -13.95
CA VAL A 260 -7.70 -3.16 -13.89
C VAL A 260 -9.10 -2.99 -13.32
N ARG A 261 -9.28 -2.01 -12.43
CA ARG A 261 -10.59 -1.57 -11.91
C ARG A 261 -10.74 -0.06 -12.11
N ALA A 262 -11.92 0.49 -11.89
CA ALA A 262 -12.07 1.95 -11.84
C ALA A 262 -11.31 2.52 -10.62
N PRO A 263 -10.68 3.71 -10.71
CA PRO A 263 -10.12 4.46 -9.58
C PRO A 263 -11.10 4.62 -8.43
N GLY A 264 -10.60 4.58 -7.20
CA GLY A 264 -11.41 4.72 -6.00
C GLY A 264 -12.31 3.51 -5.69
N THR A 265 -12.17 2.41 -6.41
CA THR A 265 -12.91 1.16 -6.15
C THR A 265 -12.20 0.35 -5.07
N SER A 266 -12.96 -0.23 -4.14
CA SER A 266 -12.39 -1.10 -3.10
C SER A 266 -11.64 -2.29 -3.70
N ILE A 267 -10.42 -2.52 -3.20
CA ILE A 267 -9.61 -3.70 -3.52
C ILE A 267 -9.88 -4.77 -2.47
N GLY A 268 -9.62 -4.44 -1.21
CA GLY A 268 -9.80 -5.32 -0.06
C GLY A 268 -9.52 -4.59 1.25
N HIS A 269 -9.59 -5.33 2.36
CA HIS A 269 -9.29 -4.77 3.69
C HIS A 269 -7.81 -4.50 3.88
N LEU A 270 -7.50 -3.47 4.66
CA LEU A 270 -6.14 -3.19 5.10
C LEU A 270 -5.55 -4.39 5.86
N LYS A 271 -4.30 -4.75 5.61
CA LYS A 271 -3.66 -5.88 6.28
C LYS A 271 -3.67 -5.74 7.80
N LYS A 272 -3.86 -6.88 8.48
CA LYS A 272 -4.05 -6.95 9.94
C LYS A 272 -2.87 -6.41 10.74
N ASP A 273 -1.65 -6.69 10.30
CA ASP A 273 -0.41 -6.20 10.91
C ASP A 273 -0.35 -4.66 10.87
N ILE A 274 -0.69 -4.06 9.73
CA ILE A 274 -0.73 -2.60 9.56
C ILE A 274 -1.85 -1.99 10.41
N ARG A 275 -3.06 -2.56 10.39
CA ARG A 275 -4.17 -2.10 11.24
C ARG A 275 -3.78 -2.02 12.72
N ARG A 276 -3.20 -3.11 13.24
CA ARG A 276 -2.76 -3.19 14.63
C ARG A 276 -1.60 -2.24 14.95
N GLN A 277 -0.64 -2.09 14.03
CA GLN A 277 0.51 -1.21 14.24
C GLN A 277 0.10 0.26 14.35
N PHE A 278 -0.81 0.71 13.48
CA PHE A 278 -1.18 2.12 13.39
C PHE A 278 -2.48 2.47 14.14
N GLY A 279 -3.29 1.48 14.57
CA GLY A 279 -4.57 1.73 15.24
C GLY A 279 -5.69 2.10 14.27
N LEU A 280 -5.65 1.54 13.05
CA LEU A 280 -6.70 1.70 12.03
C LEU A 280 -7.81 0.66 12.24
N PRO A 281 -9.07 0.97 11.92
CA PRO A 281 -10.20 0.11 12.24
C PRO A 281 -10.20 -1.19 11.42
N ASP A 282 -10.86 -2.21 11.95
CA ASP A 282 -10.89 -3.54 11.33
C ASP A 282 -11.59 -3.54 9.96
N ASP A 283 -12.52 -2.62 9.73
CA ASP A 283 -13.24 -2.47 8.47
C ASP A 283 -12.59 -1.48 7.49
N CYS A 284 -11.40 -0.96 7.80
CA CYS A 284 -10.66 -0.07 6.90
C CYS A 284 -10.36 -0.77 5.56
N VAL A 285 -10.79 -0.18 4.45
CA VAL A 285 -10.57 -0.70 3.09
C VAL A 285 -9.49 0.08 2.34
N VAL A 286 -8.78 -0.60 1.46
CA VAL A 286 -7.85 0.02 0.52
C VAL A 286 -8.52 0.05 -0.85
N CYS A 287 -8.54 1.20 -1.49
CA CYS A 287 -9.14 1.41 -2.79
C CYS A 287 -8.05 1.62 -3.85
N THR A 288 -8.38 1.32 -5.11
CA THR A 288 -7.52 1.68 -6.25
C THR A 288 -7.28 3.17 -6.29
N GLY A 289 -6.11 3.52 -6.82
CA GLY A 289 -5.59 4.86 -6.85
C GLY A 289 -5.86 5.59 -8.15
N THR A 290 -4.99 6.56 -8.45
CA THR A 290 -4.91 7.17 -9.76
C THR A 290 -3.54 7.81 -10.03
N THR A 291 -3.40 8.63 -11.08
CA THR A 291 -2.17 9.41 -11.32
C THR A 291 -2.26 10.79 -10.67
N ASP A 292 -1.12 11.33 -10.23
CA ASP A 292 -0.98 12.65 -9.59
C ASP A 292 -1.71 13.79 -10.33
N SER A 293 -1.59 13.80 -11.66
CA SER A 293 -2.19 14.80 -12.54
C SER A 293 -3.72 14.70 -12.56
N ILE A 294 -4.27 13.49 -12.47
CA ILE A 294 -5.72 13.26 -12.40
C ILE A 294 -6.24 13.53 -10.98
N ALA A 295 -5.51 13.11 -9.94
CA ALA A 295 -5.85 13.44 -8.56
C ALA A 295 -5.95 14.95 -8.35
N ALA A 296 -5.00 15.72 -8.89
CA ALA A 296 -5.03 17.18 -8.87
C ALA A 296 -6.23 17.79 -9.61
N PHE A 297 -6.74 17.13 -10.65
CA PHE A 297 -7.96 17.55 -11.33
C PHE A 297 -9.22 17.25 -10.48
N LEU A 298 -9.29 16.05 -9.88
CA LEU A 298 -10.39 15.63 -9.01
C LEU A 298 -10.54 16.54 -7.79
N ALA A 299 -9.44 17.07 -7.29
CA ALA A 299 -9.35 18.10 -6.24
C ALA A 299 -10.30 19.27 -6.40
N ALA A 300 -10.49 19.71 -7.64
CA ALA A 300 -11.29 20.88 -7.95
C ALA A 300 -12.79 20.60 -7.82
N ARG A 301 -13.18 19.35 -7.54
CA ARG A 301 -14.58 18.89 -7.47
C ARG A 301 -15.36 19.25 -8.74
N ALA A 302 -14.67 19.22 -9.87
CA ALA A 302 -15.17 19.59 -11.18
C ALA A 302 -15.68 18.34 -11.91
N THR A 303 -16.95 18.00 -11.69
CA THR A 303 -17.52 16.70 -12.12
C THR A 303 -18.48 16.77 -13.31
N LYS A 304 -18.71 17.95 -13.88
CA LYS A 304 -19.62 18.15 -15.03
C LYS A 304 -18.81 18.40 -16.31
N PRO A 305 -19.21 17.83 -17.47
CA PRO A 305 -18.61 18.16 -18.75
C PRO A 305 -18.53 19.67 -18.98
N GLY A 306 -17.42 20.15 -19.56
CA GLY A 306 -17.16 21.56 -19.81
C GLY A 306 -16.49 22.33 -18.66
N LYS A 307 -16.24 21.69 -17.51
CA LYS A 307 -15.38 22.29 -16.47
C LYS A 307 -13.90 22.06 -16.79
N ALA A 308 -13.10 23.10 -16.66
CA ALA A 308 -11.64 23.05 -16.78
C ALA A 308 -10.99 23.50 -15.47
N VAL A 309 -9.84 22.91 -15.13
CA VAL A 309 -9.07 23.24 -13.92
C VAL A 309 -7.70 23.72 -14.37
N LYS A 310 -7.31 24.93 -13.96
CA LYS A 310 -5.93 25.40 -14.08
C LYS A 310 -5.23 25.07 -12.77
N ILE A 311 -4.42 24.01 -12.77
CA ILE A 311 -3.70 23.58 -11.57
C ILE A 311 -2.45 24.46 -11.42
N SER A 312 -2.45 25.36 -10.43
CA SER A 312 -1.25 26.08 -9.99
C SER A 312 -0.62 25.48 -8.71
N GLN A 313 -1.34 24.58 -8.02
CA GLN A 313 -0.91 23.78 -6.86
C GLN A 313 -1.81 22.52 -6.73
N LEU A 314 -1.23 21.34 -6.44
CA LEU A 314 -1.96 20.06 -6.24
C LEU A 314 -2.78 20.07 -4.94
N PHE A 315 -4.04 19.62 -4.98
CA PHE A 315 -4.90 19.41 -3.80
C PHE A 315 -5.74 18.12 -3.94
N ASN A 316 -6.32 17.64 -2.82
CA ASN A 316 -7.51 16.78 -2.57
C ASN A 316 -7.91 15.59 -3.49
N PHE A 317 -7.77 14.35 -2.98
CA PHE A 317 -8.16 13.12 -3.72
C PHE A 317 -9.29 12.26 -3.09
N CYS A 318 -9.77 12.52 -1.86
CA CYS A 318 -10.58 11.53 -1.13
C CYS A 318 -12.09 11.80 -0.95
N THR A 319 -12.83 12.14 -2.01
CA THR A 319 -14.30 12.03 -1.96
C THR A 319 -14.79 11.51 -3.31
N TYR A 320 -14.92 10.20 -3.51
CA TYR A 320 -15.54 9.77 -4.77
C TYR A 320 -16.38 8.48 -4.73
N TYR A 321 -16.24 7.58 -3.77
CA TYR A 321 -17.10 6.39 -3.71
C TYR A 321 -17.35 5.97 -2.26
N GLY A 322 -18.43 6.50 -1.67
CA GLY A 322 -19.00 6.08 -0.39
C GLY A 322 -20.50 5.93 -0.53
#